data_AF-A0A845Z7T6-F1
#
_entry.id   AF-A0A845Z7T6-F1
#
_cell.length_a   1.000
_cell.length_b   1.000
_cell.length_c   1.000
_cell.angle_alpha   90.00
_cell.angle_beta   90.00
_cell.angle_gamma   90.00
#
_symmetry.space_group_name_H-M   'P 1'
#
loop_
_entity.id
_entity.type
_entity.pdbx_description
1 polymer ?
#
loop_
_entity_poly.entity_id
_entity_poly.type
_entity_poly.pdbx_seq_one_letter_code
_entity_poly.pdbx_strand_id
1 'polypeptide(L)'
;MTPSSDGFSYLLDNDPNNFIVPVNLLTPYPEGLQALDGNDTVIGSSNPDRINGNKGNDNLFGGDGSDTLRGGRDNDLIYANQGNDLIFGEIGSDTIYGEIGNDTIYGGKENDILLGENGNDLIAGDLGKDTLIGGDGNDTFVLREPQNNNIDTADIIDDFDSNFDRIKIPENFTENDILLTVDSLSGDTLIQIETNGLTLARVKAISDTKLVENSLIFENSISISENPQTASSIRPSFNSTFGYGLVDASAAVASAIGTAPFPDVPDIGGNQWGLDLVKAPEAWNQGFQGEGVVVAVIDSGVDSTHPELTGQMWSNSGEIPNNGIDDDDNGYIDDTWGWDFVSDDNDPKDEESHGTHIAGTIAAKRDGIGTTGVAPNAEIMSLRVLNDEGVGRVSDGISAIIYAVDNGADVINFSSGGRNLVSRELDAIRYAADRGVVFVSATGNDSLSSPDYPARLADEYGIAVGSVDRNAQFSSFSNKAGSELDYVVAPGGNGFPEDAGDIYGPVVPSITGNLYSFFAGTSMATPHVAGIAALIKQANPSLSTEAIENIIIETANSTTVSV
;
A
#
# COMPACT_ATOMS: atom_id res chain seq x y z
N MET A 1 -28.30 13.62 -37.21
CA MET A 1 -28.13 12.31 -36.53
C MET A 1 -28.63 11.15 -37.36
N THR A 2 -27.75 10.26 -37.83
CA THR A 2 -28.11 9.01 -38.53
C THR A 2 -26.99 7.96 -38.41
N PRO A 3 -27.28 6.66 -38.56
CA PRO A 3 -26.26 5.66 -38.78
C PRO A 3 -25.43 5.96 -40.04
N SER A 4 -24.14 5.68 -39.98
CA SER A 4 -23.22 5.68 -41.12
C SER A 4 -23.65 4.70 -42.22
N SER A 5 -23.21 4.93 -43.45
CA SER A 5 -23.62 4.11 -44.60
C SER A 5 -23.11 2.66 -44.58
N ASP A 6 -21.98 2.42 -43.90
CA ASP A 6 -21.42 1.09 -43.65
C ASP A 6 -22.01 0.44 -42.38
N GLY A 7 -22.71 1.22 -41.55
CA GLY A 7 -23.42 0.77 -40.37
C GLY A 7 -22.52 0.54 -39.16
N PHE A 8 -21.29 1.04 -39.18
CA PHE A 8 -20.33 0.83 -38.09
C PHE A 8 -20.28 1.96 -37.06
N SER A 9 -20.69 3.18 -37.44
CA SER A 9 -20.76 4.36 -36.56
C SER A 9 -22.15 5.00 -36.54
N TYR A 10 -22.45 5.74 -35.47
CA TYR A 10 -23.54 6.69 -35.39
C TYR A 10 -23.00 8.11 -35.61
N LEU A 11 -23.65 8.92 -36.45
CA LEU A 11 -23.15 10.24 -36.85
C LEU A 11 -24.06 11.35 -36.34
N LEU A 12 -23.49 12.41 -35.74
CA LEU A 12 -24.17 13.70 -35.55
C LEU A 12 -24.19 14.49 -36.88
N ASP A 13 -24.70 15.72 -36.87
CA ASP A 13 -24.57 16.63 -38.02
C ASP A 13 -23.36 17.57 -37.84
N ASN A 14 -23.10 18.45 -38.81
CA ASN A 14 -21.94 19.33 -38.83
C ASN A 14 -22.17 20.67 -38.08
N ASP A 15 -23.25 20.76 -37.31
CA ASP A 15 -23.58 21.93 -36.50
C ASP A 15 -23.23 21.64 -35.03
N PRO A 16 -23.12 22.62 -34.13
CA PRO A 16 -22.94 22.36 -32.69
C PRO A 16 -24.09 21.55 -32.07
N ASN A 17 -23.77 20.46 -31.38
CA ASN A 17 -24.69 19.50 -30.79
C ASN A 17 -24.59 19.48 -29.27
N ASN A 18 -25.69 19.13 -28.60
CA ASN A 18 -25.69 18.68 -27.20
C ASN A 18 -26.42 17.34 -27.15
N PHE A 19 -25.68 16.26 -26.93
CA PHE A 19 -26.14 14.90 -27.11
C PHE A 19 -25.82 14.04 -25.88
N ILE A 20 -26.82 13.29 -25.41
CA ILE A 20 -26.65 12.30 -24.35
C ILE A 20 -26.87 10.93 -24.98
N VAL A 21 -25.86 10.05 -24.89
CA VAL A 21 -25.89 8.69 -25.41
C VAL A 21 -26.83 7.85 -24.53
N PRO A 22 -27.96 7.38 -25.06
CA PRO A 22 -28.81 6.45 -24.34
C PRO A 22 -28.10 5.10 -24.21
N VAL A 23 -28.33 4.41 -23.09
CA VAL A 23 -27.81 3.05 -22.86
C VAL A 23 -28.14 2.14 -24.04
N ASN A 24 -27.11 1.43 -24.53
CA ASN A 24 -27.13 0.53 -25.68
C ASN A 24 -27.32 1.18 -27.06
N LEU A 25 -27.32 2.52 -27.19
CA LEU A 25 -27.40 3.16 -28.50
C LEU A 25 -26.21 2.77 -29.39
N LEU A 26 -25.00 2.71 -28.80
CA LEU A 26 -23.76 2.42 -29.51
C LEU A 26 -23.45 0.92 -29.66
N THR A 27 -24.21 0.03 -29.01
CA THR A 27 -23.99 -1.43 -29.09
C THR A 27 -23.95 -2.01 -30.52
N PRO A 28 -24.78 -1.56 -31.50
CA PRO A 28 -24.68 -2.05 -32.88
C PRO A 28 -23.59 -1.34 -33.70
N TYR A 29 -22.91 -0.32 -33.15
CA TYR A 29 -21.93 0.53 -33.82
C TYR A 29 -20.54 0.35 -33.20
N PRO A 30 -19.74 -0.61 -33.66
CA PRO A 30 -18.43 -0.90 -33.06
C PRO A 30 -17.45 0.27 -33.14
N GLU A 31 -17.64 1.21 -34.07
CA GLU A 31 -16.85 2.44 -34.23
C GLU A 31 -17.50 3.66 -33.54
N GLY A 32 -18.54 3.42 -32.73
CA GLY A 32 -19.10 4.40 -31.81
C GLY A 32 -19.81 5.59 -32.45
N LEU A 33 -19.79 6.71 -31.72
CA LEU A 33 -20.35 8.00 -32.09
C LEU A 33 -19.29 8.89 -32.73
N GLN A 34 -19.65 9.55 -33.83
CA GLN A 34 -18.84 10.55 -34.52
C GLN A 34 -19.60 11.88 -34.53
N ALA A 35 -19.04 12.91 -33.86
CA ALA A 35 -19.67 14.22 -33.74
C ALA A 35 -19.47 15.11 -35.00
N LEU A 36 -18.44 14.80 -35.80
CA LEU A 36 -18.13 15.37 -37.12
C LEU A 36 -17.50 16.78 -37.09
N ASP A 37 -18.28 17.82 -37.33
CA ASP A 37 -17.82 19.21 -37.28
C ASP A 37 -18.76 19.94 -36.31
N GLY A 38 -18.26 20.88 -35.54
CA GLY A 38 -19.10 21.63 -34.60
C GLY A 38 -18.39 21.76 -33.26
N ASN A 39 -18.93 22.56 -32.36
CA ASN A 39 -18.48 22.52 -30.97
C ASN A 39 -19.53 21.76 -30.20
N ASP A 40 -19.28 20.48 -30.01
CA ASP A 40 -20.25 19.53 -29.52
C ASP A 40 -20.12 19.33 -28.01
N THR A 41 -21.20 18.88 -27.40
CA THR A 41 -21.20 18.40 -26.02
C THR A 41 -21.83 17.02 -26.02
N VAL A 42 -21.03 16.01 -25.71
CA VAL A 42 -21.47 14.62 -25.73
C VAL A 42 -21.30 14.04 -24.34
N ILE A 43 -22.39 13.48 -23.80
CA ILE A 43 -22.38 12.73 -22.54
C ILE A 43 -22.66 11.28 -22.88
N GLY A 44 -21.71 10.40 -22.57
CA GLY A 44 -21.84 8.96 -22.74
C GLY A 44 -22.80 8.35 -21.72
N SER A 45 -22.85 7.04 -21.72
CA SER A 45 -23.81 6.23 -20.99
C SER A 45 -23.15 5.53 -19.79
N SER A 46 -23.84 4.55 -19.21
CA SER A 46 -23.26 3.71 -18.15
C SER A 46 -22.61 2.42 -18.71
N ASN A 47 -22.39 2.37 -20.02
CA ASN A 47 -21.79 1.24 -20.72
C ASN A 47 -20.50 1.74 -21.38
N PRO A 48 -19.54 0.83 -21.66
CA PRO A 48 -18.40 1.13 -22.52
C PRO A 48 -18.82 1.76 -23.84
N ASP A 49 -18.42 3.01 -24.04
CA ASP A 49 -18.75 3.85 -25.18
C ASP A 49 -17.50 4.18 -26.00
N ARG A 50 -17.72 4.50 -27.27
CA ARG A 50 -16.68 5.02 -28.17
C ARG A 50 -17.17 6.34 -28.72
N ILE A 51 -16.50 7.42 -28.40
CA ILE A 51 -16.93 8.78 -28.73
C ILE A 51 -15.78 9.53 -29.40
N ASN A 52 -16.05 10.14 -30.55
CA ASN A 52 -15.09 10.96 -31.29
C ASN A 52 -15.69 12.33 -31.62
N GLY A 53 -15.12 13.40 -31.07
CA GLY A 53 -15.50 14.79 -31.32
C GLY A 53 -15.22 15.24 -32.77
N ASN A 54 -14.13 14.74 -33.35
CA ASN A 54 -13.67 15.03 -34.71
C ASN A 54 -13.14 16.46 -34.93
N LYS A 55 -13.97 17.46 -35.21
CA LYS A 55 -13.49 18.84 -35.44
C LYS A 55 -14.31 19.85 -34.67
N GLY A 56 -13.62 20.78 -34.06
CA GLY A 56 -14.16 21.89 -33.31
C GLY A 56 -13.87 21.68 -31.83
N ASN A 57 -14.24 22.65 -30.99
CA ASN A 57 -13.91 22.56 -29.57
C ASN A 57 -15.03 21.81 -28.85
N ASP A 58 -14.81 20.53 -28.59
CA ASP A 58 -15.78 19.60 -28.06
C ASP A 58 -15.66 19.43 -26.54
N ASN A 59 -16.79 19.18 -25.88
CA ASN A 59 -16.85 18.74 -24.49
C ASN A 59 -17.33 17.30 -24.43
N LEU A 60 -16.47 16.37 -24.06
CA LEU A 60 -16.79 14.94 -24.00
C LEU A 60 -16.83 14.47 -22.55
N PHE A 61 -17.88 13.74 -22.19
CA PHE A 61 -18.04 13.08 -20.89
C PHE A 61 -18.24 11.59 -21.15
N GLY A 62 -17.36 10.71 -20.68
CA GLY A 62 -17.43 9.26 -20.90
C GLY A 62 -18.63 8.61 -20.23
N GLY A 63 -18.75 8.80 -18.91
CA GLY A 63 -19.86 8.25 -18.13
C GLY A 63 -19.38 7.12 -17.23
N ASP A 64 -20.12 6.01 -17.15
CA ASP A 64 -19.60 4.83 -16.44
C ASP A 64 -19.16 3.77 -17.46
N GLY A 65 -18.12 3.02 -17.14
CA GLY A 65 -17.58 1.92 -17.94
C GLY A 65 -16.30 2.32 -18.67
N SER A 66 -15.55 1.31 -19.15
CA SER A 66 -14.30 1.56 -19.89
C SER A 66 -14.55 2.13 -21.29
N ASP A 67 -14.37 3.42 -21.43
CA ASP A 67 -14.65 4.20 -22.61
C ASP A 67 -13.43 4.38 -23.53
N THR A 68 -13.70 4.74 -24.78
CA THR A 68 -12.68 5.27 -25.67
C THR A 68 -13.12 6.65 -26.17
N LEU A 69 -12.39 7.68 -25.76
CA LEU A 69 -12.69 9.07 -26.04
C LEU A 69 -11.62 9.67 -26.96
N ARG A 70 -12.05 10.39 -27.99
CA ARG A 70 -11.19 11.14 -28.90
C ARG A 70 -11.71 12.56 -29.04
N GLY A 71 -10.92 13.57 -28.65
CA GLY A 71 -11.23 14.98 -28.88
C GLY A 71 -11.26 15.27 -30.38
N GLY A 72 -10.10 15.15 -31.03
CA GLY A 72 -9.99 15.21 -32.47
C GLY A 72 -9.15 16.39 -32.93
N ARG A 73 -9.79 17.47 -33.38
CA ARG A 73 -9.10 18.67 -33.84
C ARG A 73 -9.69 19.88 -33.16
N ASP A 74 -8.81 20.84 -32.92
CA ASP A 74 -9.08 22.05 -32.14
C ASP A 74 -9.09 21.71 -30.64
N ASN A 75 -9.45 22.65 -29.78
CA ASN A 75 -9.17 22.51 -28.34
C ASN A 75 -10.34 21.89 -27.60
N ASP A 76 -10.13 20.68 -27.07
CA ASP A 76 -11.16 19.85 -26.48
C ASP A 76 -11.08 19.79 -24.95
N LEU A 77 -12.22 19.52 -24.32
CA LEU A 77 -12.35 19.26 -22.89
C LEU A 77 -12.95 17.87 -22.69
N ILE A 78 -12.18 16.98 -22.07
CA ILE A 78 -12.56 15.57 -21.89
C ILE A 78 -12.60 15.22 -20.41
N TYR A 79 -13.71 14.64 -19.98
CA TYR A 79 -13.91 14.03 -18.66
C TYR A 79 -14.24 12.55 -18.86
N ALA A 80 -13.34 11.65 -18.49
CA ALA A 80 -13.56 10.22 -18.68
C ALA A 80 -14.65 9.68 -17.72
N ASN A 81 -14.66 10.18 -16.49
CA ASN A 81 -15.52 9.79 -15.37
C ASN A 81 -15.13 8.42 -14.78
N GLN A 82 -16.00 7.41 -14.78
CA GLN A 82 -15.72 6.14 -14.10
C GLN A 82 -15.38 5.05 -15.11
N GLY A 83 -14.22 4.43 -14.99
CA GLY A 83 -13.83 3.33 -15.86
C GLY A 83 -12.33 3.32 -16.05
N ASN A 84 -11.80 2.22 -16.61
CA ASN A 84 -10.44 2.24 -17.13
C ASN A 84 -10.53 2.68 -18.59
N ASP A 85 -10.23 3.94 -18.85
CA ASP A 85 -10.54 4.62 -20.10
C ASP A 85 -9.32 4.78 -21.00
N LEU A 86 -9.59 4.89 -22.30
CA LEU A 86 -8.59 5.18 -23.31
C LEU A 86 -8.88 6.51 -23.97
N ILE A 87 -8.04 7.51 -23.71
CA ILE A 87 -8.31 8.89 -24.04
C ILE A 87 -7.25 9.45 -24.99
N PHE A 88 -7.68 10.13 -26.04
CA PHE A 88 -6.82 10.84 -26.98
C PHE A 88 -7.32 12.28 -27.17
N GLY A 89 -6.48 13.29 -26.89
CA GLY A 89 -6.76 14.68 -27.27
C GLY A 89 -6.63 14.89 -28.78
N GLU A 90 -5.56 14.35 -29.35
CA GLU A 90 -5.19 14.37 -30.78
C GLU A 90 -4.54 15.68 -31.27
N ILE A 91 -5.29 16.67 -31.78
CA ILE A 91 -4.69 17.91 -32.31
C ILE A 91 -5.38 19.12 -31.68
N GLY A 92 -4.67 19.83 -30.80
CA GLY A 92 -5.18 21.03 -30.17
C GLY A 92 -4.56 21.19 -28.80
N SER A 93 -4.82 22.32 -28.14
CA SER A 93 -4.48 22.44 -26.72
C SER A 93 -5.64 21.94 -25.89
N ASP A 94 -5.54 20.68 -25.47
CA ASP A 94 -6.61 19.93 -24.83
C ASP A 94 -6.51 19.97 -23.30
N THR A 95 -7.64 19.74 -22.63
CA THR A 95 -7.69 19.52 -21.18
C THR A 95 -8.41 18.21 -20.91
N ILE A 96 -7.72 17.26 -20.29
CA ILE A 96 -8.19 15.89 -20.11
C ILE A 96 -8.14 15.52 -18.64
N TYR A 97 -9.26 15.00 -18.13
CA TYR A 97 -9.41 14.42 -16.80
C TYR A 97 -9.75 12.92 -16.95
N GLY A 98 -8.89 12.03 -16.45
CA GLY A 98 -9.14 10.59 -16.34
C GLY A 98 -10.23 10.27 -15.32
N GLU A 99 -10.15 10.90 -14.14
CA GLU A 99 -11.11 10.82 -13.04
C GLU A 99 -11.01 9.53 -12.20
N ILE A 100 -11.78 8.47 -12.45
CA ILE A 100 -11.79 7.26 -11.61
C ILE A 100 -11.51 6.03 -12.46
N GLY A 101 -10.36 5.40 -12.25
CA GLY A 101 -9.97 4.13 -12.83
C GLY A 101 -8.55 4.19 -13.36
N ASN A 102 -8.02 3.07 -13.86
CA ASN A 102 -6.68 3.05 -14.42
C ASN A 102 -6.75 3.46 -15.90
N ASP A 103 -6.45 4.71 -16.17
CA ASP A 103 -6.63 5.34 -17.47
C ASP A 103 -5.36 5.32 -18.31
N THR A 104 -5.56 5.42 -19.62
CA THR A 104 -4.47 5.63 -20.58
C THR A 104 -4.75 6.90 -21.36
N ILE A 105 -3.94 7.92 -21.11
CA ILE A 105 -4.16 9.28 -21.59
C ILE A 105 -3.04 9.68 -22.57
N TYR A 106 -3.43 10.08 -23.78
CA TYR A 106 -2.53 10.65 -24.79
C TYR A 106 -3.00 12.08 -25.13
N GLY A 107 -2.17 13.09 -24.84
CA GLY A 107 -2.47 14.50 -25.14
C GLY A 107 -2.54 14.75 -26.64
N GLY A 108 -1.44 14.48 -27.34
CA GLY A 108 -1.41 14.46 -28.79
C GLY A 108 -0.48 15.52 -29.36
N LYS A 109 -0.98 16.68 -29.78
CA LYS A 109 -0.16 17.74 -30.35
C LYS A 109 -0.60 19.07 -29.81
N GLU A 110 0.38 19.97 -29.69
CA GLU A 110 0.24 21.27 -29.01
C GLU A 110 0.27 21.07 -27.50
N ASN A 111 0.02 22.12 -26.72
CA ASN A 111 0.28 22.07 -25.28
C ASN A 111 -0.98 21.65 -24.53
N ASP A 112 -0.91 20.52 -23.85
CA ASP A 112 -2.03 19.87 -23.18
C ASP A 112 -1.93 19.96 -21.65
N ILE A 113 -3.08 19.79 -20.98
CA ILE A 113 -3.17 19.60 -19.54
C ILE A 113 -3.85 18.25 -19.30
N LEU A 114 -3.09 17.29 -18.75
CA LEU A 114 -3.52 15.92 -18.55
C LEU A 114 -3.53 15.61 -17.05
N LEU A 115 -4.67 15.19 -16.53
CA LEU A 115 -4.86 14.79 -15.14
C LEU A 115 -5.36 13.34 -15.12
N GLY A 116 -4.60 12.43 -14.50
CA GLY A 116 -5.04 11.05 -14.25
C GLY A 116 -6.16 11.00 -13.21
N GLU A 117 -5.95 11.68 -12.08
CA GLU A 117 -6.82 11.72 -10.90
C GLU A 117 -6.73 10.42 -10.09
N ASN A 118 -7.77 9.59 -9.96
CA ASN A 118 -7.70 8.38 -9.12
C ASN A 118 -7.44 7.14 -9.98
N GLY A 119 -6.33 6.46 -9.77
CA GLY A 119 -6.00 5.23 -10.47
C GLY A 119 -4.51 5.12 -10.73
N ASN A 120 -4.09 4.00 -11.32
CA ASN A 120 -2.73 3.86 -11.83
C ASN A 120 -2.75 4.20 -13.30
N ASP A 121 -2.39 5.44 -13.62
CA ASP A 121 -2.58 6.00 -14.94
C ASP A 121 -1.32 5.93 -15.78
N LEU A 122 -1.51 5.74 -17.09
CA LEU A 122 -0.45 5.92 -18.07
C LEU A 122 -0.70 7.24 -18.79
N ILE A 123 0.18 8.22 -18.57
CA ILE A 123 0.02 9.57 -19.09
C ILE A 123 1.16 9.89 -20.06
N ALA A 124 0.81 10.18 -21.31
CA ALA A 124 1.71 10.63 -22.35
C ALA A 124 1.25 12.00 -22.89
N GLY A 125 2.04 13.04 -22.68
CA GLY A 125 1.78 14.36 -23.28
C GLY A 125 1.81 14.34 -24.82
N ASP A 126 2.65 13.46 -25.39
CA ASP A 126 3.01 13.50 -26.80
C ASP A 126 3.50 14.91 -27.19
N LEU A 127 3.22 15.39 -28.40
CA LEU A 127 3.87 16.54 -29.04
C LEU A 127 3.42 17.90 -28.49
N GLY A 128 3.79 18.24 -27.27
CA GLY A 128 3.59 19.58 -26.75
C GLY A 128 4.73 20.07 -25.89
N LYS A 129 4.43 21.14 -25.17
CA LYS A 129 4.91 21.34 -23.82
C LYS A 129 3.72 21.08 -22.91
N ASP A 130 3.68 19.88 -22.35
CA ASP A 130 2.48 19.40 -21.66
C ASP A 130 2.62 19.54 -20.14
N THR A 131 1.49 19.62 -19.45
CA THR A 131 1.43 19.53 -17.99
C THR A 131 0.75 18.22 -17.63
N LEU A 132 1.49 17.35 -16.96
CA LEU A 132 1.09 16.01 -16.59
C LEU A 132 0.93 15.96 -15.07
N ILE A 133 -0.25 15.52 -14.63
CA ILE A 133 -0.62 15.39 -13.22
C ILE A 133 -1.14 13.95 -13.06
N GLY A 134 -0.45 13.15 -12.26
CA GLY A 134 -0.82 11.76 -12.02
C GLY A 134 -2.08 11.68 -11.16
N GLY A 135 -2.01 12.30 -9.98
CA GLY A 135 -3.05 12.23 -8.96
C GLY A 135 -2.75 11.16 -7.91
N ASP A 136 -3.79 10.43 -7.53
CA ASP A 136 -3.73 9.33 -6.56
C ASP A 136 -3.51 8.00 -7.28
N GLY A 137 -2.38 7.34 -7.03
CA GLY A 137 -2.09 5.97 -7.48
C GLY A 137 -0.63 5.84 -7.91
N ASN A 138 -0.30 4.77 -8.62
CA ASN A 138 1.05 4.58 -9.18
C ASN A 138 1.06 4.96 -10.66
N ASP A 139 1.44 6.19 -10.95
CA ASP A 139 1.33 6.70 -12.31
C ASP A 139 2.59 6.47 -13.12
N THR A 140 2.42 6.27 -14.42
CA THR A 140 3.53 6.15 -15.37
C THR A 140 3.47 7.31 -16.36
N PHE A 141 4.40 8.25 -16.19
CA PHE A 141 4.61 9.35 -17.12
C PHE A 141 5.52 8.90 -18.27
N VAL A 142 4.98 8.87 -19.49
CA VAL A 142 5.72 8.43 -20.67
C VAL A 142 6.37 9.63 -21.35
N LEU A 143 7.69 9.67 -21.29
CA LEU A 143 8.46 10.71 -21.98
C LEU A 143 8.71 10.34 -23.43
N ARG A 144 8.97 11.36 -24.24
CA ARG A 144 9.36 11.22 -25.65
C ARG A 144 10.61 12.01 -25.98
N GLU A 145 11.16 11.74 -27.16
CA GLU A 145 12.22 12.57 -27.72
C GLU A 145 11.73 14.01 -28.04
N PRO A 146 12.55 15.04 -27.78
CA PRO A 146 12.27 16.41 -28.21
C PRO A 146 12.28 16.52 -29.74
N GLN A 147 11.23 17.10 -30.33
CA GLN A 147 11.20 17.32 -31.78
C GLN A 147 12.06 18.52 -32.21
N ASN A 148 12.78 18.38 -33.32
CA ASN A 148 13.52 19.44 -34.01
C ASN A 148 14.62 20.17 -33.20
N ASN A 149 15.20 19.53 -32.18
CA ASN A 149 16.18 20.13 -31.27
C ASN A 149 15.70 21.45 -30.62
N ASN A 150 14.38 21.67 -30.53
CA ASN A 150 13.85 22.85 -29.86
C ASN A 150 13.94 22.65 -28.34
N ILE A 151 14.49 23.64 -27.66
CA ILE A 151 15.08 23.54 -26.33
C ILE A 151 14.04 23.77 -25.20
N ASP A 152 12.76 23.93 -25.54
CA ASP A 152 11.68 24.26 -24.60
C ASP A 152 10.32 23.65 -25.02
N THR A 153 10.32 22.34 -25.29
CA THR A 153 9.10 21.51 -25.47
C THR A 153 9.10 20.35 -24.46
N ALA A 154 9.74 20.55 -23.30
CA ALA A 154 9.83 19.53 -22.28
C ALA A 154 8.56 19.57 -21.42
N ASP A 155 8.00 18.40 -21.17
CA ASP A 155 6.79 18.26 -20.37
C ASP A 155 7.09 18.56 -18.91
N ILE A 156 6.05 18.98 -18.19
CA ILE A 156 6.09 19.27 -16.77
C ILE A 156 5.30 18.20 -16.06
N ILE A 157 5.96 17.42 -15.21
CA ILE A 157 5.32 16.50 -14.28
C ILE A 157 5.14 17.27 -12.96
N ASP A 158 3.89 17.51 -12.54
CA ASP A 158 3.56 18.50 -11.49
C ASP A 158 3.57 17.93 -10.07
N ASP A 159 3.15 16.68 -9.90
CA ASP A 159 2.82 16.07 -8.62
C ASP A 159 3.47 14.69 -8.37
N PHE A 160 4.54 14.38 -9.12
CA PHE A 160 5.25 13.10 -9.05
C PHE A 160 5.45 12.64 -7.60
N ASP A 161 5.08 11.40 -7.30
CA ASP A 161 5.41 10.72 -6.06
C ASP A 161 6.59 9.78 -6.27
N SER A 162 7.75 10.12 -5.71
CA SER A 162 8.97 9.32 -5.86
C SER A 162 8.87 7.88 -5.36
N ASN A 163 7.90 7.58 -4.48
CA ASN A 163 7.72 6.23 -3.93
C ASN A 163 6.88 5.36 -4.87
N PHE A 164 5.90 5.95 -5.54
CA PHE A 164 4.84 5.24 -6.26
C PHE A 164 4.92 5.42 -7.79
N ASP A 165 5.19 6.63 -8.25
CA ASP A 165 5.18 6.97 -9.67
C ASP A 165 6.45 6.54 -10.38
N ARG A 166 6.33 6.42 -11.69
CA ARG A 166 7.40 6.04 -12.61
C ARG A 166 7.43 6.93 -13.82
N ILE A 167 8.63 7.10 -14.37
CA ILE A 167 8.85 7.87 -15.59
C ILE A 167 9.44 6.91 -16.62
N LYS A 168 8.69 6.65 -17.70
CA LYS A 168 9.18 5.83 -18.80
C LYS A 168 10.06 6.66 -19.73
N ILE A 169 11.33 6.26 -19.86
CA ILE A 169 12.30 6.90 -20.75
C ILE A 169 12.12 6.36 -22.19
N PRO A 170 12.31 7.19 -23.24
CA PRO A 170 12.20 6.74 -24.62
C PRO A 170 13.14 5.57 -24.93
N GLU A 171 12.65 4.58 -25.70
CA GLU A 171 13.30 3.27 -25.95
C GLU A 171 14.72 3.37 -26.54
N ASN A 172 15.06 4.49 -27.16
CA ASN A 172 16.35 4.73 -27.79
C ASN A 172 17.43 5.22 -26.82
N PHE A 173 17.10 5.43 -25.54
CA PHE A 173 18.03 5.83 -24.49
C PHE A 173 18.24 4.72 -23.46
N THR A 174 19.44 4.67 -22.94
CA THR A 174 19.82 3.87 -21.78
C THR A 174 20.08 4.77 -20.60
N GLU A 175 20.27 4.18 -19.41
CA GLU A 175 20.63 4.91 -18.20
C GLU A 175 21.85 5.83 -18.39
N ASN A 176 22.86 5.38 -19.15
CA ASN A 176 24.05 6.18 -19.44
C ASN A 176 23.79 7.38 -20.36
N ASP A 177 22.63 7.43 -21.01
CA ASP A 177 22.27 8.55 -21.88
C ASP A 177 21.49 9.64 -21.13
N ILE A 178 21.13 9.41 -19.86
CA ILE A 178 20.31 10.31 -19.04
C ILE A 178 21.14 10.99 -17.96
N LEU A 179 20.94 12.30 -17.81
CA LEU A 179 21.53 13.15 -16.79
C LEU A 179 20.42 13.85 -16.01
N LEU A 180 20.38 13.64 -14.70
CA LEU A 180 19.50 14.37 -13.79
C LEU A 180 20.23 15.61 -13.26
N THR A 181 19.58 16.76 -13.34
CA THR A 181 20.12 18.01 -12.76
C THR A 181 19.03 18.81 -12.06
N VAL A 182 19.39 19.61 -11.06
CA VAL A 182 18.44 20.52 -10.40
C VAL A 182 18.50 21.90 -11.05
N ASP A 183 17.33 22.44 -11.42
CA ASP A 183 17.21 23.84 -11.81
C ASP A 183 17.45 24.72 -10.58
N SER A 184 18.58 25.43 -10.56
CA SER A 184 18.99 26.29 -9.43
C SER A 184 18.02 27.42 -9.07
N LEU A 185 17.05 27.75 -9.93
CA LEU A 185 16.07 28.79 -9.69
C LEU A 185 14.75 28.24 -9.13
N SER A 186 14.24 27.14 -9.68
CA SER A 186 12.96 26.56 -9.24
C SER A 186 13.12 25.44 -8.22
N GLY A 187 14.28 24.78 -8.16
CA GLY A 187 14.49 23.57 -7.37
C GLY A 187 13.93 22.30 -8.02
N ASP A 188 13.40 22.40 -9.25
CA ASP A 188 12.86 21.27 -9.99
C ASP A 188 13.98 20.37 -10.50
N THR A 189 13.71 19.07 -10.61
CA THR A 189 14.61 18.15 -11.31
C THR A 189 14.36 18.18 -12.81
N LEU A 190 15.43 18.28 -13.59
CA LEU A 190 15.44 18.21 -15.04
C LEU A 190 16.00 16.84 -15.45
N ILE A 191 15.23 16.10 -16.24
CA ILE A 191 15.68 14.87 -16.90
C ILE A 191 16.25 15.29 -18.25
N GLN A 192 17.56 15.11 -18.46
CA GLN A 192 18.26 15.59 -19.64
C GLN A 192 18.98 14.46 -20.38
N ILE A 193 19.21 14.65 -21.68
CA ILE A 193 20.06 13.77 -22.48
C ILE A 193 21.52 14.18 -22.27
N GLU A 194 22.37 13.28 -21.78
CA GLU A 194 23.76 13.57 -21.40
C GLU A 194 24.56 14.15 -22.58
N THR A 195 24.41 13.59 -23.78
CA THR A 195 25.25 13.92 -24.94
C THR A 195 25.03 15.32 -25.51
N ASN A 196 23.86 15.92 -25.29
CA ASN A 196 23.47 17.19 -25.91
C ASN A 196 22.80 18.20 -24.95
N GLY A 197 22.51 17.80 -23.71
CA GLY A 197 21.91 18.64 -22.68
C GLY A 197 20.45 19.00 -22.92
N LEU A 198 19.76 18.34 -23.85
CA LEU A 198 18.33 18.57 -24.09
C LEU A 198 17.51 18.00 -22.95
N THR A 199 16.54 18.76 -22.45
CA THR A 199 15.61 18.34 -21.40
C THR A 199 14.47 17.52 -22.01
N LEU A 200 14.25 16.32 -21.47
CA LEU A 200 13.10 15.45 -21.76
C LEU A 200 11.88 15.89 -20.95
N ALA A 201 12.05 16.10 -19.65
CA ALA A 201 10.99 16.54 -18.75
C ALA A 201 11.53 17.35 -17.58
N ARG A 202 10.64 18.13 -16.97
CA ARG A 202 10.83 18.79 -15.70
C ARG A 202 9.90 18.15 -14.67
N VAL A 203 10.45 17.66 -13.58
CA VAL A 203 9.71 17.11 -12.44
C VAL A 203 9.72 18.14 -11.31
N LYS A 204 8.55 18.66 -10.95
CA LYS A 204 8.44 19.71 -9.96
C LYS A 204 8.62 19.21 -8.53
N ALA A 205 9.15 20.10 -7.68
CA ALA A 205 9.19 19.97 -6.22
C ALA A 205 9.88 18.69 -5.66
N ILE A 206 10.68 18.01 -6.48
CA ILE A 206 11.49 16.86 -6.09
C ILE A 206 12.96 17.19 -6.32
N SER A 207 13.79 17.01 -5.29
CA SER A 207 15.26 17.09 -5.42
C SER A 207 15.77 15.91 -6.24
N ASP A 208 16.86 16.12 -6.97
CA ASP A 208 17.51 15.08 -7.79
C ASP A 208 17.87 13.82 -6.99
N THR A 209 18.12 13.96 -5.68
CA THR A 209 18.35 12.85 -4.75
C THR A 209 17.14 11.91 -4.55
N LYS A 210 15.91 12.35 -4.84
CA LYS A 210 14.67 11.56 -4.68
C LYS A 210 14.20 10.88 -5.97
N LEU A 211 14.69 11.28 -7.14
CA LEU A 211 14.53 10.53 -8.39
C LEU A 211 15.68 9.51 -8.50
N VAL A 212 15.56 8.43 -7.73
CA VAL A 212 16.55 7.34 -7.73
C VAL A 212 16.36 6.39 -8.91
N GLU A 213 17.32 5.49 -9.14
CA GLU A 213 17.42 4.56 -10.29
C GLU A 213 16.12 3.76 -10.55
N ASN A 214 15.29 3.54 -9.53
CA ASN A 214 14.01 2.81 -9.64
C ASN A 214 12.82 3.67 -10.13
N SER A 215 12.93 5.00 -10.15
CA SER A 215 11.88 5.90 -10.63
C SER A 215 11.84 5.98 -12.16
N LEU A 216 12.94 5.63 -12.84
CA LEU A 216 13.04 5.64 -14.30
C LEU A 216 12.89 4.22 -14.86
N ILE A 217 12.00 4.05 -15.83
CA ILE A 217 11.83 2.80 -16.56
C ILE A 217 12.57 2.88 -17.89
N PHE A 218 13.56 2.01 -18.08
CA PHE A 218 14.23 1.76 -19.35
C PHE A 218 13.80 0.37 -19.87
N GLU A 219 13.49 0.22 -21.16
CA GLU A 219 12.99 -1.06 -21.72
C GLU A 219 14.00 -2.24 -21.68
N ASN A 220 15.21 -2.05 -21.18
CA ASN A 220 16.18 -3.14 -20.95
C ASN A 220 16.19 -3.69 -19.52
N SER A 221 15.38 -3.15 -18.62
CA SER A 221 15.27 -3.63 -17.24
C SER A 221 13.82 -3.97 -16.95
N ILE A 222 13.40 -5.20 -17.31
CA ILE A 222 12.55 -6.09 -16.51
C ILE A 222 12.46 -7.42 -17.29
N SER A 223 13.17 -8.43 -16.79
CA SER A 223 12.77 -9.81 -16.98
C SER A 223 11.48 -10.01 -16.19
N ILE A 224 10.34 -10.02 -16.87
CA ILE A 224 9.07 -10.47 -16.32
C ILE A 224 9.27 -11.96 -16.00
N SER A 225 9.51 -12.29 -14.72
CA SER A 225 9.26 -13.65 -14.27
C SER A 225 7.75 -13.76 -14.14
N GLU A 226 7.08 -14.15 -15.24
CA GLU A 226 5.80 -14.83 -15.11
C GLU A 226 6.04 -16.08 -14.25
N ASN A 227 5.78 -15.98 -12.95
CA ASN A 227 5.74 -17.16 -12.10
C ASN A 227 4.35 -17.79 -12.29
N PRO A 228 4.25 -19.02 -12.81
CA PRO A 228 2.98 -19.63 -13.12
C PRO A 228 2.23 -19.98 -11.82
N GLN A 229 1.12 -19.29 -11.56
CA GLN A 229 0.08 -19.83 -10.69
C GLN A 229 -0.43 -21.13 -11.30
N THR A 230 -0.40 -22.20 -10.51
CA THR A 230 -1.52 -23.14 -10.27
C THR A 230 -1.02 -24.36 -9.50
N ALA A 231 -0.88 -24.21 -8.18
CA ALA A 231 -1.13 -25.32 -7.27
C ALA A 231 -2.43 -24.97 -6.54
N SER A 232 -3.50 -25.71 -6.84
CA SER A 232 -4.78 -25.63 -6.15
C SER A 232 -4.57 -25.94 -4.67
N SER A 233 -4.50 -24.92 -3.82
CA SER A 233 -4.56 -25.08 -2.37
C SER A 233 -6.01 -25.05 -1.92
N ILE A 234 -6.34 -25.88 -0.93
CA ILE A 234 -7.68 -25.96 -0.36
C ILE A 234 -7.71 -24.93 0.76
N ARG A 235 -8.12 -23.69 0.46
CA ARG A 235 -8.37 -22.70 1.51
C ARG A 235 -9.46 -23.22 2.48
N PRO A 236 -9.30 -23.03 3.81
CA PRO A 236 -10.34 -23.37 4.77
C PRO A 236 -11.63 -22.62 4.47
N SER A 237 -12.76 -23.13 4.96
CA SER A 237 -14.05 -22.44 4.76
C SER A 237 -14.07 -21.11 5.50
N PHE A 238 -14.27 -20.03 4.76
CA PHE A 238 -14.39 -18.68 5.30
C PHE A 238 -15.66 -18.50 6.16
N ASN A 239 -15.53 -17.83 7.31
CA ASN A 239 -16.64 -17.44 8.19
C ASN A 239 -16.76 -15.91 8.27
N SER A 240 -17.94 -15.35 8.01
CA SER A 240 -18.16 -13.89 8.04
C SER A 240 -18.01 -13.23 9.42
N THR A 241 -17.82 -14.01 10.50
CA THR A 241 -17.51 -13.48 11.83
C THR A 241 -16.00 -13.45 12.07
N PHE A 242 -15.32 -14.59 11.92
CA PHE A 242 -13.92 -14.77 12.35
C PHE A 242 -12.96 -15.15 11.23
N GLY A 243 -13.37 -15.04 9.97
CA GLY A 243 -12.57 -15.40 8.80
C GLY A 243 -12.19 -16.88 8.77
N TYR A 244 -10.90 -17.16 8.63
CA TYR A 244 -10.37 -18.52 8.49
C TYR A 244 -10.13 -19.25 9.82
N GLY A 245 -10.16 -18.53 10.95
CA GLY A 245 -10.09 -19.11 12.29
C GLY A 245 -8.86 -18.68 13.08
N LEU A 246 -8.60 -19.42 14.16
CA LEU A 246 -7.52 -19.14 15.10
C LEU A 246 -6.16 -19.54 14.51
N VAL A 247 -5.19 -18.62 14.51
CA VAL A 247 -3.83 -18.89 14.03
C VAL A 247 -3.10 -19.94 14.88
N ASP A 248 -2.23 -20.73 14.24
CA ASP A 248 -1.43 -21.79 14.86
C ASP A 248 0.04 -21.70 14.38
N ALA A 249 0.91 -21.19 15.24
CA ALA A 249 2.33 -20.98 14.95
C ALA A 249 3.06 -22.29 14.62
N SER A 250 2.72 -23.37 15.32
CA SER A 250 3.29 -24.70 15.10
C SER A 250 2.99 -25.21 13.69
N ALA A 251 1.71 -25.16 13.30
CA ALA A 251 1.27 -25.60 11.98
C ALA A 251 1.82 -24.69 10.87
N ALA A 252 1.82 -23.37 11.08
CA ALA A 252 2.29 -22.41 10.10
C ALA A 252 3.79 -22.56 9.81
N VAL A 253 4.63 -22.61 10.86
CA VAL A 253 6.07 -22.79 10.71
C VAL A 253 6.41 -24.17 10.13
N ALA A 254 5.71 -25.23 10.56
CA ALA A 254 5.89 -26.56 9.99
C ALA A 254 5.55 -26.60 8.49
N SER A 255 4.48 -25.92 8.08
CA SER A 255 4.06 -25.79 6.68
C SER A 255 5.11 -25.07 5.83
N ALA A 256 5.68 -23.97 6.34
CA ALA A 256 6.72 -23.18 5.68
C ALA A 256 7.97 -23.97 5.31
N ILE A 257 8.28 -25.02 6.07
CA ILE A 257 9.42 -25.94 5.85
C ILE A 257 9.00 -27.31 5.28
N GLY A 258 7.73 -27.47 4.89
CA GLY A 258 7.22 -28.69 4.24
C GLY A 258 7.12 -29.90 5.16
N THR A 259 6.79 -29.70 6.44
CA THR A 259 6.67 -30.75 7.46
C THR A 259 5.29 -30.78 8.11
N ALA A 260 4.98 -31.85 8.84
CA ALA A 260 3.74 -31.94 9.62
C ALA A 260 3.83 -31.03 10.87
N PRO A 261 2.67 -30.53 11.38
CA PRO A 261 2.64 -29.71 12.59
C PRO A 261 3.46 -30.30 13.73
N PHE A 262 4.15 -29.45 14.50
CA PHE A 262 5.05 -29.90 15.54
C PHE A 262 4.28 -30.53 16.71
N PRO A 263 4.90 -31.48 17.44
CA PRO A 263 4.27 -32.09 18.62
C PRO A 263 3.96 -31.05 19.69
N ASP A 264 2.78 -31.16 20.31
CA ASP A 264 2.38 -30.29 21.42
C ASP A 264 3.42 -30.32 22.55
N VAL A 265 3.67 -29.16 23.15
CA VAL A 265 4.53 -29.02 24.34
C VAL A 265 3.68 -28.65 25.57
N PRO A 266 4.19 -28.81 26.80
CA PRO A 266 3.44 -28.40 27.98
C PRO A 266 3.21 -26.87 27.98
N ASP A 267 1.96 -26.47 28.17
CA ASP A 267 1.56 -25.06 28.33
C ASP A 267 2.44 -24.35 29.38
N ILE A 268 2.83 -23.12 29.05
CA ILE A 268 3.46 -22.18 29.97
C ILE A 268 2.45 -21.81 31.06
N GLY A 269 1.21 -21.57 30.66
CA GLY A 269 0.09 -21.21 31.50
C GLY A 269 0.19 -19.82 32.13
N GLY A 270 -0.71 -19.56 33.09
CA GLY A 270 -0.76 -18.28 33.80
C GLY A 270 -1.18 -17.13 32.90
N ASN A 271 -0.43 -16.02 32.96
CA ASN A 271 -0.74 -14.81 32.19
C ASN A 271 -0.33 -14.90 30.71
N GLN A 272 0.44 -15.91 30.31
CA GLN A 272 0.97 -16.10 28.95
C GLN A 272 0.11 -17.05 28.10
N TRP A 273 -1.17 -17.16 28.45
CA TRP A 273 -2.14 -18.05 27.79
C TRP A 273 -2.25 -17.83 26.27
N GLY A 274 -2.00 -16.62 25.78
CA GLY A 274 -2.05 -16.31 24.35
C GLY A 274 -1.00 -17.10 23.56
N LEU A 275 0.20 -17.27 24.12
CA LEU A 275 1.29 -18.03 23.52
C LEU A 275 0.95 -19.52 23.40
N ASP A 276 0.32 -20.06 24.45
CA ASP A 276 -0.16 -21.45 24.46
C ASP A 276 -1.30 -21.62 23.43
N LEU A 277 -2.21 -20.65 23.34
CA LEU A 277 -3.37 -20.72 22.45
C LEU A 277 -2.96 -20.71 20.96
N VAL A 278 -1.91 -19.96 20.61
CA VAL A 278 -1.36 -19.94 19.24
C VAL A 278 -0.23 -20.94 19.01
N LYS A 279 0.11 -21.77 20.01
CA LYS A 279 1.18 -22.78 19.91
C LYS A 279 2.57 -22.25 19.53
N ALA A 280 2.93 -21.06 20.03
CA ALA A 280 4.28 -20.52 19.85
C ALA A 280 5.38 -21.39 20.49
N PRO A 281 5.19 -21.96 21.71
CA PRO A 281 6.21 -22.79 22.36
C PRO A 281 6.65 -24.02 21.56
N GLU A 282 5.75 -24.60 20.76
CA GLU A 282 6.02 -25.70 19.84
C GLU A 282 7.05 -25.30 18.77
N ALA A 283 6.92 -24.11 18.19
CA ALA A 283 7.87 -23.57 17.22
C ALA A 283 9.24 -23.28 17.86
N TRP A 284 9.25 -22.70 19.06
CA TRP A 284 10.49 -22.45 19.79
C TRP A 284 11.24 -23.74 20.12
N ASN A 285 10.53 -24.82 20.42
CA ASN A 285 11.14 -26.13 20.68
C ASN A 285 11.79 -26.75 19.43
N GLN A 286 11.46 -26.25 18.23
CA GLN A 286 12.17 -26.55 16.97
C GLN A 286 13.30 -25.57 16.65
N GLY A 287 13.50 -24.53 17.48
CA GLY A 287 14.56 -23.53 17.31
C GLY A 287 14.15 -22.31 16.50
N PHE A 288 12.86 -22.13 16.20
CA PHE A 288 12.37 -20.92 15.55
C PHE A 288 11.90 -19.93 16.62
N GLN A 289 12.58 -18.79 16.77
CA GLN A 289 12.24 -17.75 17.74
C GLN A 289 12.26 -16.34 17.12
N GLY A 290 12.36 -16.21 15.79
CA GLY A 290 12.38 -14.93 15.08
C GLY A 290 13.77 -14.39 14.76
N GLU A 291 14.83 -15.20 14.90
CA GLU A 291 16.20 -14.74 14.69
C GLU A 291 16.43 -14.15 13.29
N GLY A 292 16.97 -12.92 13.25
CA GLY A 292 17.34 -12.23 12.01
C GLY A 292 16.15 -11.67 11.25
N VAL A 293 15.00 -11.52 11.91
CA VAL A 293 13.79 -10.93 11.33
C VAL A 293 13.50 -9.60 12.02
N VAL A 294 13.24 -8.57 11.23
CA VAL A 294 12.88 -7.23 11.72
C VAL A 294 11.37 -7.06 11.64
N VAL A 295 10.74 -6.70 12.77
CA VAL A 295 9.31 -6.39 12.84
C VAL A 295 9.14 -4.91 13.17
N ALA A 296 8.58 -4.15 12.23
CA ALA A 296 8.21 -2.76 12.45
C ALA A 296 6.91 -2.67 13.25
N VAL A 297 6.95 -1.90 14.34
CA VAL A 297 5.78 -1.59 15.18
C VAL A 297 5.38 -0.15 14.89
N ILE A 298 4.32 0.01 14.09
CA ILE A 298 3.74 1.31 13.75
C ILE A 298 2.62 1.60 14.76
N ASP A 299 2.93 2.40 15.78
CA ASP A 299 2.08 2.58 16.96
C ASP A 299 2.42 3.89 17.73
N SER A 300 2.29 3.93 19.06
CA SER A 300 2.63 5.07 19.94
C SER A 300 4.12 5.22 20.24
N GLY A 301 4.98 4.42 19.60
CA GLY A 301 6.40 4.28 19.91
C GLY A 301 6.68 3.09 20.83
N VAL A 302 7.95 2.89 21.19
CA VAL A 302 8.38 1.76 22.04
C VAL A 302 9.35 2.24 23.13
N ASP A 303 9.12 1.85 24.38
CA ASP A 303 10.11 2.05 25.46
C ASP A 303 11.24 1.02 25.34
N SER A 304 12.27 1.40 24.57
CA SER A 304 13.50 0.62 24.38
C SER A 304 14.28 0.37 25.69
N THR A 305 14.00 1.14 26.75
CA THR A 305 14.63 0.98 28.06
C THR A 305 13.93 -0.05 28.94
N HIS A 306 12.76 -0.55 28.52
CA HIS A 306 12.05 -1.59 29.26
C HIS A 306 12.93 -2.85 29.35
N PRO A 307 13.11 -3.46 30.54
CA PRO A 307 14.04 -4.58 30.74
C PRO A 307 13.79 -5.78 29.83
N GLU A 308 12.55 -6.00 29.36
CA GLU A 308 12.18 -7.10 28.46
C GLU A 308 12.47 -6.83 26.98
N LEU A 309 12.56 -5.56 26.59
CA LEU A 309 12.82 -5.12 25.22
C LEU A 309 14.27 -4.69 25.02
N THR A 310 15.02 -4.49 26.11
CA THR A 310 16.46 -4.23 26.03
C THR A 310 17.18 -5.37 25.31
N GLY A 311 17.80 -5.03 24.17
CA GLY A 311 18.50 -5.99 23.30
C GLY A 311 17.64 -6.57 22.17
N GLN A 312 16.35 -6.20 22.10
CA GLN A 312 15.42 -6.60 21.04
C GLN A 312 15.14 -5.47 20.06
N MET A 313 15.66 -4.25 20.27
CA MET A 313 15.43 -3.14 19.36
C MET A 313 16.31 -3.28 18.12
N TRP A 314 15.70 -3.12 16.95
CA TRP A 314 16.40 -2.92 15.68
C TRP A 314 17.22 -1.63 15.76
N SER A 315 18.38 -1.65 15.11
CA SER A 315 19.20 -0.45 14.94
C SER A 315 19.48 -0.18 13.48
N ASN A 316 19.30 1.08 13.05
CA ASN A 316 19.75 1.50 11.73
C ASN A 316 21.29 1.40 11.66
N SER A 317 21.79 0.48 10.83
CA SER A 317 23.22 0.28 10.65
C SER A 317 23.90 1.32 9.76
N GLY A 318 23.10 2.12 9.03
CA GLY A 318 23.55 3.26 8.24
C GLY A 318 23.91 4.49 9.09
N GLU A 319 23.33 4.59 10.29
CA GLU A 319 23.44 5.77 11.16
C GLU A 319 24.62 5.75 12.14
N ILE A 320 25.18 6.94 12.41
CA ILE A 320 26.10 7.18 13.53
C ILE A 320 25.35 7.93 14.64
N PRO A 321 24.91 7.24 15.71
CA PRO A 321 23.99 7.81 16.67
C PRO A 321 24.43 9.14 17.30
N ASN A 322 23.54 10.13 17.28
CA ASN A 322 23.62 11.45 17.92
C ASN A 322 24.72 12.35 17.34
N ASN A 323 24.99 12.26 16.05
CA ASN A 323 25.94 13.14 15.37
C ASN A 323 25.25 14.36 14.70
N GLY A 324 23.91 14.37 14.62
CA GLY A 324 23.09 15.41 14.01
C GLY A 324 23.10 15.39 12.48
N ILE A 325 23.43 14.25 11.87
CA ILE A 325 23.56 14.04 10.43
C ILE A 325 22.66 12.85 10.06
N ASP A 326 22.09 12.91 8.86
CA ASP A 326 21.48 11.78 8.18
C ASP A 326 22.62 11.08 7.41
N ASP A 327 23.14 9.99 7.97
CA ASP A 327 24.37 9.34 7.49
C ASP A 327 24.11 8.38 6.33
N ASP A 328 22.88 7.89 6.18
CA ASP A 328 22.46 7.00 5.10
C ASP A 328 21.64 7.70 3.99
N ASP A 329 21.41 9.01 4.12
CA ASP A 329 20.70 9.89 3.17
C ASP A 329 19.26 9.42 2.91
N ASN A 330 18.63 8.82 3.93
CA ASN A 330 17.25 8.33 3.87
C ASN A 330 16.20 9.41 4.18
N GLY A 331 16.64 10.61 4.60
CA GLY A 331 15.81 11.75 4.97
C GLY A 331 15.55 11.90 6.48
N TYR A 332 16.08 11.01 7.32
CA TYR A 332 15.77 10.90 8.74
C TYR A 332 17.04 11.00 9.60
N ILE A 333 17.29 12.20 10.15
CA ILE A 333 18.51 12.50 10.92
C ILE A 333 18.59 11.66 12.20
N ASP A 334 19.68 10.92 12.39
CA ASP A 334 19.96 10.14 13.61
C ASP A 334 18.84 9.13 13.96
N ASP A 335 18.14 8.54 13.00
CA ASP A 335 17.03 7.58 13.15
C ASP A 335 17.44 6.16 13.64
N THR A 336 18.39 6.14 14.59
CA THR A 336 19.14 4.96 15.02
C THR A 336 18.26 3.79 15.45
N TRP A 337 17.06 4.03 15.97
CA TRP A 337 16.16 2.99 16.51
C TRP A 337 14.76 3.00 15.86
N GLY A 338 14.62 3.76 14.77
CA GLY A 338 13.37 4.13 14.12
C GLY A 338 13.09 5.63 14.23
N TRP A 339 11.84 6.03 13.96
CA TRP A 339 11.45 7.43 13.77
C TRP A 339 10.15 7.82 14.46
N ASP A 340 10.09 9.05 14.98
CA ASP A 340 8.87 9.69 15.47
C ASP A 340 8.25 10.58 14.39
N PHE A 341 7.23 10.07 13.70
CA PHE A 341 6.48 10.83 12.70
C PHE A 341 5.53 11.86 13.30
N VAL A 342 5.19 11.76 14.59
CA VAL A 342 4.33 12.72 15.28
C VAL A 342 5.09 14.03 15.54
N SER A 343 6.33 13.89 15.99
CA SER A 343 7.20 15.03 16.36
C SER A 343 8.19 15.41 15.26
N ASP A 344 8.35 14.56 14.24
CA ASP A 344 9.35 14.68 13.17
C ASP A 344 10.78 14.70 13.74
N ASP A 345 11.08 13.71 14.58
CA ASP A 345 12.39 13.55 15.22
C ASP A 345 12.78 12.07 15.43
N ASN A 346 13.99 11.87 15.97
CA ASN A 346 14.61 10.57 16.14
C ASN A 346 14.34 9.91 17.50
N ASP A 347 13.34 10.35 18.26
CA ASP A 347 12.97 9.77 19.56
C ASP A 347 11.62 9.05 19.47
N PRO A 348 11.54 7.85 18.84
CA PRO A 348 10.31 7.06 18.71
C PRO A 348 9.91 6.37 20.02
N LYS A 349 10.02 7.09 21.13
CA LYS A 349 9.74 6.60 22.47
C LYS A 349 8.24 6.55 22.72
N ASP A 350 7.82 5.50 23.41
CA ASP A 350 6.44 5.36 23.84
C ASP A 350 6.06 6.32 24.97
N GLU A 351 5.04 7.13 24.72
CA GLU A 351 4.43 8.06 25.68
C GLU A 351 3.00 7.68 26.07
N GLU A 352 2.52 6.50 25.66
CA GLU A 352 1.16 6.00 25.96
C GLU A 352 1.20 4.64 26.69
N SER A 353 2.10 3.74 26.29
CA SER A 353 2.27 2.31 26.68
C SER A 353 1.70 1.29 25.71
N HIS A 354 0.83 1.68 24.79
CA HIS A 354 0.23 0.77 23.81
C HIS A 354 1.31 0.13 22.93
N GLY A 355 2.16 0.90 22.27
CA GLY A 355 3.21 0.38 21.39
C GLY A 355 4.25 -0.48 22.10
N THR A 356 4.62 -0.16 23.34
CA THR A 356 5.49 -1.00 24.19
C THR A 356 4.85 -2.36 24.47
N HIS A 357 3.54 -2.38 24.74
CA HIS A 357 2.79 -3.62 24.98
C HIS A 357 2.71 -4.48 23.72
N ILE A 358 2.48 -3.86 22.56
CA ILE A 358 2.51 -4.51 21.24
C ILE A 358 3.89 -5.12 20.97
N ALA A 359 4.96 -4.34 21.10
CA ALA A 359 6.34 -4.78 20.91
C ALA A 359 6.70 -5.96 21.83
N GLY A 360 6.24 -5.94 23.09
CA GLY A 360 6.42 -7.04 24.03
C GLY A 360 5.71 -8.32 23.60
N THR A 361 4.48 -8.21 23.11
CA THR A 361 3.72 -9.36 22.61
C THR A 361 4.41 -10.02 21.40
N ILE A 362 5.11 -9.23 20.58
CA ILE A 362 5.91 -9.74 19.46
C ILE A 362 7.22 -10.35 19.95
N ALA A 363 8.03 -9.60 20.69
CA ALA A 363 9.46 -9.90 20.86
C ALA A 363 10.00 -9.71 22.29
N ALA A 364 9.17 -9.71 23.35
CA ALA A 364 9.71 -9.77 24.70
C ALA A 364 10.61 -11.01 24.86
N LYS A 365 11.86 -10.78 25.29
CA LYS A 365 12.89 -11.83 25.28
C LYS A 365 12.52 -13.03 26.16
N ARG A 366 12.94 -14.22 25.72
CA ARG A 366 12.68 -15.47 26.44
C ARG A 366 13.76 -15.78 27.47
N ASP A 367 13.81 -15.03 28.57
CA ASP A 367 14.82 -15.19 29.65
C ASP A 367 14.25 -15.72 30.98
N GLY A 368 12.93 -15.97 31.03
CA GLY A 368 12.23 -16.49 32.20
C GLY A 368 11.82 -15.41 33.22
N ILE A 369 11.93 -14.13 32.87
CA ILE A 369 11.47 -13.00 33.66
C ILE A 369 10.26 -12.37 32.97
N GLY A 370 9.21 -12.06 33.73
CA GLY A 370 8.00 -11.38 33.25
C GLY A 370 7.26 -12.10 32.11
N THR A 371 7.27 -11.53 30.91
CA THR A 371 6.57 -11.99 29.71
C THR A 371 7.53 -12.48 28.62
N THR A 372 6.99 -13.13 27.59
CA THR A 372 7.73 -13.60 26.42
C THR A 372 6.90 -13.34 25.18
N GLY A 373 7.51 -12.81 24.13
CA GLY A 373 6.86 -12.55 22.86
C GLY A 373 6.71 -13.82 22.02
N VAL A 374 5.86 -13.78 21.01
CA VAL A 374 5.69 -14.89 20.05
C VAL A 374 6.98 -15.20 19.29
N ALA A 375 7.74 -14.18 18.91
CA ALA A 375 9.04 -14.25 18.23
C ALA A 375 10.11 -13.57 19.11
N PRO A 376 10.54 -14.21 20.21
CA PRO A 376 11.32 -13.55 21.26
C PRO A 376 12.77 -13.22 20.88
N ASN A 377 13.21 -13.52 19.66
CA ASN A 377 14.51 -13.15 19.09
C ASN A 377 14.39 -12.30 17.81
N ALA A 378 13.18 -11.83 17.46
CA ALA A 378 12.98 -10.82 16.44
C ALA A 378 13.43 -9.44 16.94
N GLU A 379 13.86 -8.60 16.01
CA GLU A 379 14.23 -7.21 16.28
C GLU A 379 13.02 -6.28 16.04
N ILE A 380 12.82 -5.28 16.91
CA ILE A 380 11.70 -4.33 16.86
C ILE A 380 12.19 -2.99 16.31
N MET A 381 11.67 -2.58 15.17
CA MET A 381 11.82 -1.23 14.63
C MET A 381 10.66 -0.36 15.16
N SER A 382 10.98 0.70 15.91
CA SER A 382 9.98 1.53 16.59
C SER A 382 9.56 2.70 15.71
N LEU A 383 8.29 2.74 15.30
CA LEU A 383 7.75 3.82 14.46
C LEU A 383 6.57 4.47 15.17
N ARG A 384 6.78 5.68 15.69
CA ARG A 384 5.75 6.42 16.42
C ARG A 384 4.91 7.24 15.44
N VAL A 385 3.62 6.91 15.36
CA VAL A 385 2.60 7.61 14.55
C VAL A 385 1.39 8.04 15.38
N LEU A 386 1.31 7.62 16.65
CA LEU A 386 0.26 8.00 17.59
C LEU A 386 0.86 8.88 18.70
N ASN A 387 0.14 9.96 19.04
CA ASN A 387 0.50 10.84 20.15
C ASN A 387 0.13 10.22 21.52
N ASP A 388 0.37 10.97 22.60
CA ASP A 388 0.06 10.60 23.99
C ASP A 388 -1.45 10.43 24.29
N GLU A 389 -2.33 10.81 23.35
CA GLU A 389 -3.77 10.60 23.40
C GLU A 389 -4.23 9.41 22.53
N GLY A 390 -3.29 8.68 21.89
CA GLY A 390 -3.58 7.59 20.96
C GLY A 390 -4.12 8.03 19.60
N VAL A 391 -3.89 9.29 19.22
CA VAL A 391 -4.37 9.90 17.97
C VAL A 391 -3.21 10.10 17.00
N GLY A 392 -3.40 9.70 15.74
CA GLY A 392 -2.41 9.83 14.66
C GLY A 392 -3.01 10.40 13.38
N ARG A 393 -2.17 10.64 12.38
CA ARG A 393 -2.60 11.02 11.03
C ARG A 393 -2.35 9.87 10.06
N VAL A 394 -3.24 9.71 9.09
CA VAL A 394 -3.07 8.68 8.04
C VAL A 394 -1.78 8.91 7.25
N SER A 395 -1.38 10.17 7.00
CA SER A 395 -0.11 10.52 6.37
C SER A 395 1.11 9.96 7.09
N ASP A 396 1.06 9.94 8.42
CA ASP A 396 2.17 9.52 9.26
C ASP A 396 2.25 7.98 9.25
N GLY A 397 1.09 7.31 9.25
CA GLY A 397 0.98 5.86 9.03
C GLY A 397 1.52 5.42 7.67
N ILE A 398 1.15 6.12 6.58
CA ILE A 398 1.68 5.88 5.23
C ILE A 398 3.21 6.04 5.21
N SER A 399 3.71 7.13 5.77
CA SER A 399 5.16 7.41 5.80
C SER A 399 5.91 6.35 6.62
N ALA A 400 5.33 5.89 7.73
CA ALA A 400 5.90 4.83 8.55
C ALA A 400 5.93 3.47 7.83
N ILE A 401 4.91 3.13 7.03
CA ILE A 401 4.92 1.91 6.22
C ILE A 401 6.08 1.95 5.22
N ILE A 402 6.23 3.07 4.50
CA ILE A 402 7.31 3.24 3.51
C ILE A 402 8.68 3.17 4.19
N TYR A 403 8.86 3.92 5.29
CA TYR A 403 10.07 3.89 6.09
C TYR A 403 10.43 2.48 6.54
N ALA A 404 9.47 1.72 7.05
CA ALA A 404 9.70 0.35 7.52
C ALA A 404 10.27 -0.53 6.41
N VAL A 405 9.66 -0.45 5.23
CA VAL A 405 10.07 -1.24 4.06
C VAL A 405 11.47 -0.84 3.59
N ASP A 406 11.73 0.46 3.47
CA ASP A 406 13.01 0.97 2.97
C ASP A 406 14.17 0.72 3.94
N ASN A 407 13.87 0.62 5.25
CA ASN A 407 14.84 0.31 6.29
C ASN A 407 14.90 -1.20 6.65
N GLY A 408 14.32 -2.06 5.81
CA GLY A 408 14.53 -3.50 5.87
C GLY A 408 13.67 -4.24 6.89
N ALA A 409 12.47 -3.76 7.20
CA ALA A 409 11.48 -4.56 7.92
C ALA A 409 11.06 -5.79 7.10
N ASP A 410 10.88 -6.93 7.76
CA ASP A 410 10.33 -8.14 7.16
C ASP A 410 8.81 -8.26 7.38
N VAL A 411 8.34 -7.68 8.49
CA VAL A 411 6.94 -7.71 8.92
C VAL A 411 6.56 -6.34 9.48
N ILE A 412 5.38 -5.86 9.15
CA ILE A 412 4.79 -4.65 9.72
C ILE A 412 3.60 -5.06 10.58
N ASN A 413 3.63 -4.68 11.85
CA ASN A 413 2.48 -4.71 12.73
C ASN A 413 1.83 -3.31 12.78
N PHE A 414 0.61 -3.20 12.26
CA PHE A 414 -0.16 -1.95 12.24
C PHE A 414 -1.41 -2.05 13.13
N SER A 415 -1.34 -1.48 14.33
CA SER A 415 -2.37 -1.61 15.36
C SER A 415 -3.27 -0.37 15.51
N SER A 416 -3.44 0.39 14.42
CA SER A 416 -4.29 1.58 14.30
C SER A 416 -5.25 1.46 13.11
N GLY A 417 -6.28 2.30 13.05
CA GLY A 417 -7.21 2.27 11.92
C GLY A 417 -8.26 3.39 11.90
N GLY A 418 -8.95 3.50 10.77
CA GLY A 418 -9.94 4.53 10.46
C GLY A 418 -11.11 4.02 9.62
N ARG A 419 -12.15 4.85 9.48
CA ARG A 419 -13.41 4.45 8.81
C ARG A 419 -13.42 4.60 7.31
N ASN A 420 -12.51 5.41 6.77
CA ASN A 420 -12.50 5.81 5.37
C ASN A 420 -11.33 5.12 4.67
N LEU A 421 -11.58 4.70 3.43
CA LEU A 421 -10.52 4.29 2.53
C LEU A 421 -9.65 5.51 2.21
N VAL A 422 -8.34 5.31 2.20
CA VAL A 422 -7.37 6.25 1.66
C VAL A 422 -6.53 5.46 0.65
N SER A 423 -6.66 5.78 -0.64
CA SER A 423 -6.02 5.01 -1.72
C SER A 423 -4.51 4.91 -1.52
N ARG A 424 -3.87 6.01 -1.10
CA ARG A 424 -2.44 6.05 -0.79
C ARG A 424 -2.00 5.14 0.37
N GLU A 425 -2.93 4.77 1.27
CA GLU A 425 -2.66 3.76 2.31
C GLU A 425 -2.61 2.35 1.71
N LEU A 426 -3.49 2.05 0.75
CA LEU A 426 -3.41 0.80 -0.04
C LEU A 426 -2.11 0.74 -0.84
N ASP A 427 -1.70 1.85 -1.45
CA ASP A 427 -0.44 1.90 -2.23
C ASP A 427 0.79 1.60 -1.36
N ALA A 428 0.84 2.15 -0.15
CA ALA A 428 1.91 1.86 0.80
C ALA A 428 1.93 0.38 1.23
N ILE A 429 0.76 -0.24 1.41
CA ILE A 429 0.65 -1.66 1.77
C ILE A 429 1.08 -2.55 0.58
N ARG A 430 0.68 -2.18 -0.64
CA ARG A 430 1.16 -2.83 -1.87
C ARG A 430 2.68 -2.71 -2.02
N TYR A 431 3.23 -1.52 -1.75
CA TYR A 431 4.68 -1.28 -1.77
C TYR A 431 5.44 -2.22 -0.82
N ALA A 432 4.89 -2.46 0.38
CA ALA A 432 5.41 -3.44 1.31
C ALA A 432 5.34 -4.87 0.75
N ALA A 433 4.18 -5.26 0.20
CA ALA A 433 3.97 -6.58 -0.36
C ALA A 433 4.95 -6.89 -1.52
N ASP A 434 5.13 -5.95 -2.44
CA ASP A 434 6.02 -6.06 -3.61
C ASP A 434 7.50 -6.21 -3.21
N ARG A 435 7.87 -5.73 -2.02
CA ARG A 435 9.23 -5.83 -1.45
C ARG A 435 9.40 -6.97 -0.46
N GLY A 436 8.40 -7.84 -0.34
CA GLY A 436 8.50 -9.05 0.48
C GLY A 436 8.25 -8.82 1.97
N VAL A 437 7.62 -7.69 2.33
CA VAL A 437 7.29 -7.29 3.71
C VAL A 437 5.83 -7.64 4.02
N VAL A 438 5.61 -8.46 5.05
CA VAL A 438 4.25 -8.93 5.42
C VAL A 438 3.53 -7.85 6.24
N PHE A 439 2.37 -7.39 5.77
CA PHE A 439 1.57 -6.39 6.48
C PHE A 439 0.46 -7.04 7.31
N VAL A 440 0.41 -6.75 8.61
CA VAL A 440 -0.56 -7.33 9.56
C VAL A 440 -1.28 -6.21 10.29
N SER A 441 -2.61 -6.18 10.26
CA SER A 441 -3.38 -5.04 10.78
C SER A 441 -4.59 -5.41 11.64
N ALA A 442 -4.84 -4.55 12.65
CA ALA A 442 -5.96 -4.71 13.57
C ALA A 442 -7.30 -4.38 12.92
N THR A 443 -8.31 -5.22 13.16
CA THR A 443 -9.63 -5.06 12.51
C THR A 443 -10.51 -3.97 13.11
N GLY A 444 -10.22 -3.51 14.33
CA GLY A 444 -10.97 -2.50 15.08
C GLY A 444 -11.92 -3.10 16.14
N ASN A 445 -12.32 -2.27 17.10
CA ASN A 445 -12.95 -2.69 18.37
C ASN A 445 -14.41 -2.23 18.53
N ASP A 446 -15.11 -1.94 17.43
CA ASP A 446 -16.44 -1.33 17.41
C ASP A 446 -17.59 -2.32 17.16
N SER A 447 -17.32 -3.63 17.23
CA SER A 447 -18.30 -4.70 17.01
C SER A 447 -19.00 -4.64 15.64
N LEU A 448 -18.33 -4.09 14.63
CA LEU A 448 -18.90 -3.90 13.30
C LEU A 448 -19.05 -5.22 12.54
N SER A 449 -19.81 -5.16 11.45
CA SER A 449 -19.98 -6.28 10.51
C SER A 449 -18.83 -6.49 9.53
N SER A 450 -17.86 -5.59 9.49
CA SER A 450 -16.68 -5.61 8.62
C SER A 450 -15.50 -4.90 9.32
N PRO A 451 -14.24 -5.18 8.94
CA PRO A 451 -13.07 -4.49 9.50
C PRO A 451 -13.09 -2.99 9.17
N ASP A 452 -12.38 -2.18 9.96
CA ASP A 452 -12.01 -0.81 9.58
C ASP A 452 -10.77 -0.83 8.65
N TYR A 453 -10.39 0.32 8.09
CA TYR A 453 -9.15 0.46 7.29
C TYR A 453 -7.95 0.68 8.22
N PRO A 454 -6.75 0.17 7.88
CA PRO A 454 -6.40 -0.53 6.65
C PRO A 454 -6.78 -2.02 6.60
N ALA A 455 -7.23 -2.63 7.70
CA ALA A 455 -7.50 -4.07 7.75
C ALA A 455 -8.53 -4.59 6.73
N ARG A 456 -9.44 -3.72 6.25
CA ARG A 456 -10.37 -4.09 5.18
C ARG A 456 -9.67 -4.35 3.83
N LEU A 457 -8.46 -3.83 3.62
CA LEU A 457 -7.65 -4.01 2.39
C LEU A 457 -7.00 -5.39 2.29
N ALA A 458 -7.17 -6.26 3.29
CA ALA A 458 -6.71 -7.65 3.24
C ALA A 458 -7.48 -8.52 2.22
N ASP A 459 -8.40 -7.96 1.45
CA ASP A 459 -8.92 -8.59 0.23
C ASP A 459 -7.96 -8.44 -0.96
N GLU A 460 -7.00 -7.51 -0.86
CA GLU A 460 -5.93 -7.29 -1.84
C GLU A 460 -4.53 -7.62 -1.27
N TYR A 461 -4.17 -7.07 -0.11
CA TYR A 461 -2.84 -7.23 0.49
C TYR A 461 -2.87 -7.27 2.03
N GLY A 462 -2.03 -8.12 2.62
CA GLY A 462 -1.84 -8.21 4.06
C GLY A 462 -2.89 -9.06 4.79
N ILE A 463 -2.82 -9.06 6.12
CA ILE A 463 -3.65 -9.91 6.98
C ILE A 463 -4.44 -9.06 7.98
N ALA A 464 -5.75 -9.22 7.99
CA ALA A 464 -6.66 -8.63 8.96
C ALA A 464 -6.78 -9.52 10.21
N VAL A 465 -6.61 -8.94 11.40
CA VAL A 465 -6.60 -9.70 12.65
C VAL A 465 -7.76 -9.32 13.56
N GLY A 466 -8.65 -10.28 13.79
CA GLY A 466 -9.70 -10.24 14.81
C GLY A 466 -9.24 -10.81 16.15
N SER A 467 -10.04 -10.57 17.19
CA SER A 467 -9.70 -10.97 18.56
C SER A 467 -10.51 -12.17 19.05
N VAL A 468 -9.85 -13.05 19.81
CA VAL A 468 -10.48 -14.05 20.69
C VAL A 468 -10.04 -13.89 22.14
N ASP A 469 -10.87 -14.39 23.06
CA ASP A 469 -10.57 -14.50 24.48
C ASP A 469 -9.80 -15.78 24.85
N ARG A 470 -9.50 -15.96 26.14
CA ARG A 470 -8.79 -17.14 26.68
C ARG A 470 -9.46 -18.48 26.41
N ASN A 471 -10.74 -18.50 26.08
CA ASN A 471 -11.50 -19.71 25.76
C ASN A 471 -11.72 -19.87 24.25
N ALA A 472 -10.98 -19.13 23.41
CA ALA A 472 -11.19 -19.04 21.97
C ALA A 472 -12.63 -18.63 21.58
N GLN A 473 -13.31 -17.87 22.45
CA GLN A 473 -14.54 -17.18 22.07
C GLN A 473 -14.15 -15.93 21.28
N PHE A 474 -14.83 -15.68 20.17
CA PHE A 474 -14.70 -14.44 19.42
C PHE A 474 -15.03 -13.25 20.35
N SER A 475 -14.09 -12.31 20.47
CA SER A 475 -14.24 -11.19 21.40
C SER A 475 -15.37 -10.29 20.94
N SER A 476 -16.29 -9.97 21.85
CA SER A 476 -17.53 -9.26 21.49
C SER A 476 -17.31 -7.88 20.88
N PHE A 477 -16.19 -7.23 21.20
CA PHE A 477 -15.79 -5.94 20.65
C PHE A 477 -15.17 -6.03 19.24
N SER A 478 -14.66 -7.19 18.84
CA SER A 478 -13.89 -7.33 17.59
C SER A 478 -14.78 -7.06 16.38
N ASN A 479 -14.30 -6.23 15.45
CA ASN A 479 -14.94 -6.09 14.15
C ASN A 479 -14.88 -7.43 13.39
N LYS A 480 -16.00 -7.80 12.79
CA LYS A 480 -16.17 -9.09 12.08
C LYS A 480 -15.53 -9.05 10.70
N ALA A 481 -15.23 -10.22 10.15
CA ALA A 481 -14.64 -10.33 8.81
C ALA A 481 -15.58 -9.82 7.69
N GLY A 482 -16.87 -10.10 7.77
CA GLY A 482 -17.84 -9.65 6.76
C GLY A 482 -17.76 -10.46 5.47
N SER A 483 -17.26 -9.84 4.39
CA SER A 483 -16.97 -10.49 3.10
C SER A 483 -15.65 -11.25 3.14
N GLU A 484 -15.39 -12.10 2.14
CA GLU A 484 -14.14 -12.85 2.06
C GLU A 484 -12.94 -11.92 1.88
N LEU A 485 -11.97 -12.05 2.77
CA LEU A 485 -10.67 -11.37 2.79
C LEU A 485 -9.70 -12.21 3.65
N ASP A 486 -8.41 -11.89 3.64
CA ASP A 486 -7.37 -12.57 4.42
C ASP A 486 -7.48 -12.19 5.91
N TYR A 487 -8.47 -12.80 6.56
CA TYR A 487 -8.85 -12.54 7.95
C TYR A 487 -8.61 -13.78 8.82
N VAL A 488 -7.88 -13.59 9.91
CA VAL A 488 -7.69 -14.60 10.97
C VAL A 488 -8.01 -14.01 12.34
N VAL A 489 -8.13 -14.85 13.37
CA VAL A 489 -8.25 -14.40 14.76
C VAL A 489 -7.07 -14.84 15.60
N ALA A 490 -6.74 -14.03 16.60
CA ALA A 490 -5.66 -14.28 17.54
C ALA A 490 -6.02 -13.77 18.95
N PRO A 491 -5.26 -14.15 20.00
CA PRO A 491 -5.52 -13.73 21.38
C PRO A 491 -5.52 -12.21 21.54
N GLY A 492 -6.67 -11.62 21.87
CA GLY A 492 -6.80 -10.17 22.14
C GLY A 492 -7.62 -9.82 23.37
N GLY A 493 -8.17 -10.81 24.08
CA GLY A 493 -8.81 -10.62 25.38
C GLY A 493 -10.35 -10.62 25.35
N ASN A 494 -10.95 -10.39 26.51
CA ASN A 494 -12.41 -10.40 26.72
C ASN A 494 -13.04 -8.99 26.72
N GLY A 495 -12.21 -7.93 26.79
CA GLY A 495 -12.62 -6.54 26.59
C GLY A 495 -12.60 -5.70 27.87
N PHE A 496 -13.36 -4.61 27.89
CA PHE A 496 -13.31 -3.64 28.98
C PHE A 496 -14.30 -3.93 30.13
N PRO A 497 -13.93 -3.65 31.39
CA PRO A 497 -12.61 -3.16 31.83
C PRO A 497 -11.55 -4.26 31.76
N GLU A 498 -10.31 -3.87 31.49
CA GLU A 498 -9.18 -4.78 31.37
C GLU A 498 -8.99 -5.61 32.65
N ASP A 499 -8.81 -6.91 32.48
CA ASP A 499 -8.66 -7.86 33.57
C ASP A 499 -7.71 -9.01 33.24
N ALA A 500 -7.63 -9.98 34.15
CA ALA A 500 -6.74 -11.12 34.02
C ALA A 500 -7.12 -12.08 32.87
N GLY A 501 -8.22 -11.84 32.16
CA GLY A 501 -8.62 -12.51 30.93
C GLY A 501 -8.02 -11.91 29.66
N ASP A 502 -7.34 -10.77 29.76
CA ASP A 502 -6.74 -10.08 28.62
C ASP A 502 -5.24 -10.37 28.46
N ILE A 503 -4.58 -9.63 27.57
CA ILE A 503 -3.18 -9.86 27.20
C ILE A 503 -2.27 -9.10 28.17
N TYR A 504 -1.43 -9.86 28.87
CA TYR A 504 -0.46 -9.32 29.83
C TYR A 504 0.85 -9.03 29.13
N GLY A 505 1.34 -7.79 29.22
CA GLY A 505 2.52 -7.34 28.49
C GLY A 505 3.26 -6.20 29.20
N PRO A 506 4.47 -5.86 28.73
CA PRO A 506 5.25 -4.75 29.25
C PRO A 506 4.55 -3.42 28.95
N VAL A 507 4.71 -2.45 29.84
CA VAL A 507 4.19 -1.08 29.69
C VAL A 507 5.21 -0.09 30.21
N VAL A 508 5.05 1.19 29.87
CA VAL A 508 6.01 2.23 30.26
C VAL A 508 5.86 2.54 31.75
N PRO A 509 6.89 2.29 32.59
CA PRO A 509 6.74 2.41 34.05
C PRO A 509 6.55 3.83 34.53
N SER A 510 7.08 4.82 33.81
CA SER A 510 6.89 6.24 34.14
C SER A 510 5.45 6.71 33.93
N ILE A 511 4.67 5.99 33.13
CA ILE A 511 3.26 6.30 32.81
C ILE A 511 2.34 5.53 33.75
N THR A 512 2.49 4.21 33.80
CA THR A 512 1.54 3.33 34.48
C THR A 512 1.87 3.09 35.96
N GLY A 513 3.10 3.39 36.39
CA GLY A 513 3.63 3.04 37.70
C GLY A 513 3.92 1.55 37.88
N ASN A 514 3.77 0.73 36.84
CA ASN A 514 4.01 -0.71 36.83
C ASN A 514 4.90 -1.09 35.65
N LEU A 515 5.57 -2.25 35.72
CA LEU A 515 6.31 -2.79 34.57
C LEU A 515 5.40 -3.52 33.58
N TYR A 516 4.22 -3.96 34.02
CA TYR A 516 3.33 -4.80 33.23
C TYR A 516 1.87 -4.41 33.47
N SER A 517 1.05 -4.55 32.43
CA SER A 517 -0.41 -4.39 32.51
C SER A 517 -1.14 -5.38 31.63
N PHE A 518 -2.45 -5.48 31.83
CA PHE A 518 -3.36 -6.19 30.94
C PHE A 518 -3.99 -5.19 29.99
N PHE A 519 -3.96 -5.47 28.68
CA PHE A 519 -4.68 -4.70 27.65
C PHE A 519 -5.54 -5.64 26.80
N ALA A 520 -6.66 -5.11 26.32
CA ALA A 520 -7.63 -5.82 25.50
C ALA A 520 -7.88 -5.09 24.18
N GLY A 521 -7.95 -5.83 23.07
CA GLY A 521 -8.22 -5.25 21.77
C GLY A 521 -7.74 -6.11 20.61
N THR A 522 -8.23 -5.80 19.40
CA THR A 522 -7.65 -6.33 18.15
C THR A 522 -6.21 -5.88 17.97
N SER A 523 -5.83 -4.73 18.53
CA SER A 523 -4.45 -4.28 18.64
C SER A 523 -3.56 -5.24 19.43
N MET A 524 -4.09 -6.01 20.38
CA MET A 524 -3.35 -7.06 21.11
C MET A 524 -3.37 -8.41 20.38
N ALA A 525 -4.36 -8.66 19.51
CA ALA A 525 -4.41 -9.85 18.66
C ALA A 525 -3.38 -9.78 17.51
N THR A 526 -3.31 -8.62 16.84
CA THR A 526 -2.39 -8.33 15.71
C THR A 526 -0.93 -8.74 15.95
N PRO A 527 -0.27 -8.41 17.07
CA PRO A 527 1.12 -8.77 17.32
C PRO A 527 1.38 -10.27 17.43
N HIS A 528 0.36 -11.08 17.76
CA HIS A 528 0.53 -12.52 17.74
C HIS A 528 0.72 -13.03 16.30
N VAL A 529 -0.03 -12.48 15.36
CA VAL A 529 0.06 -12.84 13.94
C VAL A 529 1.34 -12.29 13.32
N ALA A 530 1.74 -11.06 13.66
CA ALA A 530 3.03 -10.50 13.26
C ALA A 530 4.21 -11.35 13.76
N GLY A 531 4.16 -11.81 15.02
CA GLY A 531 5.15 -12.74 15.56
C GLY A 531 5.17 -14.08 14.82
N ILE A 532 4.01 -14.65 14.46
CA ILE A 532 3.94 -15.88 13.65
C ILE A 532 4.56 -15.67 12.26
N ALA A 533 4.27 -14.54 11.60
CA ALA A 533 4.88 -14.19 10.33
C ALA A 533 6.42 -14.11 10.46
N ALA A 534 6.93 -13.56 11.57
CA ALA A 534 8.36 -13.53 11.84
C ALA A 534 8.97 -14.94 12.03
N LEU A 535 8.28 -15.84 12.75
CA LEU A 535 8.72 -17.23 12.88
C LEU A 535 8.76 -17.95 11.52
N ILE A 536 7.77 -17.69 10.64
CA ILE A 536 7.74 -18.24 9.28
C ILE A 536 8.89 -17.69 8.44
N LYS A 537 9.12 -16.37 8.49
CA LYS A 537 10.19 -15.71 7.72
C LYS A 537 11.56 -16.24 8.13
N GLN A 538 11.81 -16.44 9.42
CA GLN A 538 13.01 -17.13 9.88
C GLN A 538 13.11 -18.55 9.32
N ALA A 539 12.02 -19.31 9.37
CA ALA A 539 12.02 -20.70 8.95
C ALA A 539 12.27 -20.87 7.44
N ASN A 540 11.77 -19.93 6.64
CA ASN A 540 11.99 -19.89 5.20
C ASN A 540 12.01 -18.44 4.67
N PRO A 541 13.20 -17.81 4.61
CA PRO A 541 13.34 -16.42 4.17
C PRO A 541 13.02 -16.19 2.68
N SER A 542 12.90 -17.26 1.89
CA SER A 542 12.65 -17.19 0.45
C SER A 542 11.17 -17.12 0.06
N LEU A 543 10.27 -17.23 1.03
CA LEU A 543 8.83 -17.12 0.78
C LEU A 543 8.45 -15.69 0.41
N SER A 544 7.58 -15.56 -0.60
CA SER A 544 6.87 -14.31 -0.88
C SER A 544 5.87 -14.01 0.24
N THR A 545 5.42 -12.76 0.31
CA THR A 545 4.36 -12.30 1.21
C THR A 545 3.08 -13.11 1.03
N GLU A 546 2.60 -13.24 -0.22
CA GLU A 546 1.43 -14.06 -0.57
C GLU A 546 1.57 -15.52 -0.07
N ALA A 547 2.77 -16.10 -0.13
CA ALA A 547 2.99 -17.46 0.36
C ALA A 547 2.91 -17.54 1.89
N ILE A 548 3.42 -16.54 2.61
CA ILE A 548 3.34 -16.45 4.08
C ILE A 548 1.87 -16.25 4.51
N GLU A 549 1.15 -15.35 3.86
CA GLU A 549 -0.27 -15.08 4.10
C GLU A 549 -1.11 -16.35 3.90
N ASN A 550 -0.93 -17.04 2.77
CA ASN A 550 -1.59 -18.31 2.50
C ASN A 550 -1.26 -19.38 3.55
N ILE A 551 0.00 -19.48 4.00
CA ILE A 551 0.39 -20.43 5.05
C ILE A 551 -0.37 -20.14 6.35
N ILE A 552 -0.44 -18.88 6.77
CA ILE A 552 -1.15 -18.48 8.00
C ILE A 552 -2.65 -18.82 7.87
N ILE A 553 -3.24 -18.54 6.72
CA ILE A 553 -4.66 -18.82 6.45
C ILE A 553 -4.96 -20.31 6.42
N GLU A 554 -4.16 -21.09 5.68
CA GLU A 554 -4.38 -22.53 5.49
C GLU A 554 -4.17 -23.33 6.76
N THR A 555 -3.36 -22.82 7.67
CA THR A 555 -3.08 -23.45 8.97
C THR A 555 -3.98 -22.94 10.10
N ALA A 556 -4.77 -21.89 9.86
CA ALA A 556 -5.75 -21.39 10.83
C ALA A 556 -6.86 -22.42 11.10
N ASN A 557 -7.27 -22.51 12.37
CA ASN A 557 -8.25 -23.48 12.82
C ASN A 557 -9.61 -22.83 13.10
N SER A 558 -10.56 -23.04 12.18
CA SER A 558 -11.93 -22.56 12.33
C SER A 558 -12.77 -23.37 13.33
N THR A 559 -12.35 -24.58 13.68
CA THR A 559 -13.13 -25.48 14.56
C THR A 559 -12.96 -25.19 16.05
N THR A 560 -11.92 -24.44 16.41
CA THR A 560 -11.62 -24.03 17.79
C THR A 560 -12.26 -22.70 18.15
N VAL A 561 -12.67 -21.89 17.16
CA VAL A 561 -13.32 -20.60 17.41
C VAL A 561 -14.80 -20.82 17.74
N SER A 562 -15.25 -20.12 18.78
CA SER A 562 -16.65 -20.14 19.22
C SER A 562 -17.23 -18.74 19.21
N VAL A 563 -18.54 -18.63 18.96
CA VAL A 563 -19.25 -17.36 18.73
C VAL A 563 -20.51 -17.30 19.59
#